data_AF-A0A4R7SQG1-F1
#
_entry.id   AF-A0A4R7SQG1-F1
#
_cell.length_a   1.000
_cell.length_b   1.000
_cell.length_c   1.000
_cell.angle_alpha   90.00
_cell.angle_beta   90.00
_cell.angle_gamma   90.00
#
_symmetry.space_group_name_H-M   'P 1'
#
loop_
_entity.id
_entity.type
_entity.pdbx_description
1 polymer ?
#
loop_
_entity_poly.entity_id
_entity_poly.type
_entity_poly.pdbx_seq_one_letter_code
_entity_poly.pdbx_strand_id
1 'polypeptide(L)'
;MKRAFQYTLAAWLRFFGGFGIEAGVDHYLRMRDGNVTSGGIPEPLWFGIHIFLGAVSAWLAWSATQSFYATWRRVAVVSVELAVMFFIYMARCLAYVIQTGIDTL
;
A
#
# COMPACT_ATOMS: atom_id res chain seq x y z
N MET A 1 23.26 -1.20 9.07
CA MET A 1 21.96 -1.47 9.73
C MET A 1 21.04 -0.26 9.80
N LYS A 2 21.45 0.89 10.37
CA LYS A 2 20.57 2.09 10.51
C LYS A 2 19.91 2.56 9.20
N ARG A 3 20.67 2.61 8.09
CA ARG A 3 20.12 3.01 6.77
C ARG A 3 19.08 2.04 6.22
N ALA A 4 19.30 0.74 6.33
CA ALA A 4 18.36 -0.27 5.85
C ALA A 4 17.00 -0.15 6.56
N PHE A 5 17.02 0.01 7.89
CA PHE A 5 15.81 0.27 8.68
C PHE A 5 15.07 1.54 8.25
N GLN A 6 15.79 2.64 7.98
CA GLN A 6 15.19 3.89 7.52
C GLN A 6 14.47 3.74 6.17
N TYR A 7 15.07 3.03 5.21
CA TYR A 7 14.47 2.81 3.89
C TYR A 7 13.24 1.89 3.95
N THR A 8 13.32 0.80 4.72
CA THR A 8 12.17 -0.08 4.97
C THR A 8 11.05 0.69 5.65
N LEU A 9 11.33 1.45 6.72
CA LEU A 9 10.32 2.25 7.40
C LEU A 9 9.70 3.31 6.46
N ALA A 10 10.52 3.98 5.63
CA ALA A 10 10.03 4.94 4.65
C ALA A 10 9.13 4.29 3.59
N ALA A 11 9.46 3.07 3.13
CA ALA A 11 8.65 2.31 2.20
C ALA A 11 7.27 1.97 2.78
N TRP A 12 7.23 1.58 4.06
CA TRP A 12 6.00 1.28 4.77
C TRP A 12 5.14 2.52 5.00
N LEU A 13 5.75 3.59 5.51
CA LEU A 13 5.04 4.86 5.75
C LEU A 13 4.49 5.45 4.46
N ARG A 14 5.23 5.36 3.35
CA ARG A 14 4.77 5.84 2.04
C ARG A 14 3.56 5.05 1.55
N PHE A 15 3.61 3.73 1.64
CA PHE A 15 2.52 2.88 1.18
C PHE A 15 1.26 3.09 2.01
N PHE A 16 1.36 2.98 3.33
CA PHE A 16 0.18 3.11 4.21
C PHE A 16 -0.31 4.55 4.35
N GLY A 17 0.59 5.53 4.25
CA GLY A 17 0.22 6.94 4.16
C GLY A 17 -0.55 7.23 2.88
N GLY A 18 -0.08 6.72 1.74
CA GLY A 18 -0.77 6.81 0.45
C GLY A 18 -2.15 6.16 0.50
N PHE A 19 -2.24 4.92 0.99
CA PHE A 19 -3.51 4.22 1.22
C PHE A 19 -4.49 5.06 2.06
N GLY A 20 -4.01 5.62 3.18
CA GLY A 20 -4.87 6.40 4.07
C GLY A 20 -5.39 7.69 3.43
N ILE A 21 -4.55 8.38 2.65
CA ILE A 21 -4.96 9.57 1.90
C ILE A 21 -6.00 9.21 0.85
N GLU A 22 -5.73 8.17 0.05
CA GLU A 22 -6.62 7.73 -1.02
C GLU A 22 -7.98 7.28 -0.49
N ALA A 23 -8.00 6.47 0.58
CA ALA A 23 -9.21 6.04 1.24
C ALA A 23 -10.01 7.21 1.84
N GLY A 24 -9.32 8.23 2.37
CA GLY A 24 -9.96 9.46 2.82
C GLY A 24 -10.58 10.26 1.68
N VAL A 25 -9.90 10.36 0.54
CA VAL A 25 -10.42 11.05 -0.65
C VAL A 25 -11.63 10.33 -1.22
N ASP A 26 -11.57 9.00 -1.41
CA ASP A 26 -12.70 8.21 -1.90
C ASP A 26 -13.92 8.31 -0.98
N HIS A 27 -13.69 8.19 0.34
CA HIS A 27 -14.76 8.35 1.31
C HIS A 27 -15.40 9.73 1.22
N TYR A 28 -14.58 10.79 1.11
CA TYR A 28 -15.06 12.15 0.96
C TYR A 28 -15.89 12.34 -0.33
N LEU A 29 -15.43 11.81 -1.46
CA LEU A 29 -16.14 11.91 -2.74
C LEU A 29 -17.50 11.20 -2.67
N ARG A 30 -17.53 9.98 -2.14
CA ARG A 30 -18.76 9.19 -1.97
C ARG A 30 -19.77 9.87 -1.05
N MET A 31 -19.30 10.47 0.05
CA MET A 31 -20.16 11.20 0.97
C MET A 31 -20.68 12.52 0.37
N ARG A 32 -19.87 13.20 -0.44
CA ARG A 32 -20.28 14.41 -1.15
C ARG A 32 -21.35 14.15 -2.20
N ASP A 33 -21.21 13.06 -2.95
CA ASP A 33 -22.16 12.69 -4.00
C ASP A 33 -23.42 11.99 -3.45
N GLY A 34 -23.44 11.68 -2.14
CA GLY A 34 -24.54 11.00 -1.46
C GLY A 34 -24.72 9.54 -1.89
N ASN A 35 -23.80 9.01 -2.69
CA ASN A 35 -23.81 7.63 -3.14
C ASN A 35 -22.52 6.90 -2.79
N VAL A 36 -22.61 6.06 -1.76
CA VAL A 36 -21.51 5.22 -1.28
C VAL A 36 -21.12 4.11 -2.26
N THR A 37 -21.93 3.81 -3.27
CA THR A 37 -21.67 2.70 -4.20
C THR A 37 -20.96 3.11 -5.49
N SER A 38 -21.05 4.38 -5.90
CA SER A 38 -20.54 4.83 -7.21
C SER A 38 -19.88 6.20 -7.25
N GLY A 39 -19.91 7.00 -6.18
CA GLY A 39 -19.35 8.36 -6.15
C GLY A 39 -17.85 8.44 -5.85
N GLY A 40 -17.15 7.30 -5.90
CA GLY A 40 -15.77 7.18 -5.44
C GLY A 40 -14.69 7.44 -6.49
N ILE A 41 -13.46 7.13 -6.10
CA ILE A 41 -12.34 6.99 -7.02
C ILE A 41 -12.64 5.80 -7.94
N PRO A 42 -12.43 5.92 -9.26
CA PRO A 42 -12.60 4.78 -10.17
C PRO A 42 -11.67 3.62 -9.80
N GLU A 43 -12.19 2.39 -9.74
CA GLU A 43 -11.43 1.19 -9.35
C GLU A 43 -10.07 1.05 -10.06
N PRO A 44 -9.93 1.30 -11.39
CA PRO A 44 -8.63 1.21 -12.06
C PRO A 44 -7.59 2.19 -11.50
N LEU A 45 -8.04 3.38 -11.09
CA LEU A 45 -7.17 4.38 -10.48
C LEU A 45 -6.82 3.97 -9.05
N TRP A 46 -7.81 3.46 -8.31
CA TRP A 46 -7.63 2.95 -6.95
C TRP A 46 -6.53 1.89 -6.87
N PHE A 47 -6.63 0.85 -7.69
CA PHE A 47 -5.60 -0.19 -7.72
C PHE A 47 -4.31 0.29 -8.39
N GLY A 48 -4.40 1.16 -9.40
CA GLY A 48 -3.24 1.71 -10.10
C GLY A 48 -2.30 2.48 -9.16
N ILE A 49 -2.85 3.31 -8.27
CA ILE A 49 -2.06 4.06 -7.28
C ILE A 49 -1.36 3.11 -6.31
N HIS A 50 -2.06 2.08 -5.83
CA HIS A 50 -1.47 1.08 -4.94
C HIS A 50 -0.39 0.23 -5.59
N ILE A 51 -0.55 -0.15 -6.86
CA ILE A 51 0.49 -0.84 -7.64
C ILE A 51 1.74 0.03 -7.75
N PHE A 52 1.57 1.33 -8.08
CA PHE A 52 2.68 2.26 -8.16
C PHE A 52 3.39 2.43 -6.81
N LEU A 53 2.63 2.64 -5.73
CA LEU A 53 3.18 2.75 -4.38
C LEU A 53 3.90 1.46 -3.96
N GLY A 54 3.33 0.29 -4.27
CA GLY A 54 3.93 -1.02 -4.01
C GLY A 54 5.26 -1.21 -4.76
N ALA A 55 5.33 -0.81 -6.03
CA ALA A 55 6.55 -0.88 -6.83
C ALA A 55 7.66 0.02 -6.25
N VAL A 56 7.32 1.24 -5.82
CA VAL A 56 8.29 2.14 -5.16
C VAL A 56 8.76 1.56 -3.83
N SER A 57 7.86 0.99 -3.03
CA SER A 57 8.22 0.33 -1.77
C SER A 57 9.12 -0.89 -1.98
N ALA A 58 8.83 -1.72 -3.00
CA ALA A 58 9.68 -2.84 -3.39
C ALA A 58 11.09 -2.39 -3.80
N TRP A 59 11.19 -1.30 -4.57
CA TRP A 59 12.47 -0.70 -4.95
C TRP A 59 13.26 -0.27 -3.71
N LEU A 60 12.62 0.45 -2.78
CA LEU A 60 13.29 0.92 -1.56
C LEU A 60 13.79 -0.24 -0.70
N ALA A 61 12.99 -1.30 -0.55
CA ALA A 61 13.39 -2.52 0.14
C ALA A 61 14.57 -3.22 -0.56
N TRP A 62 14.55 -3.28 -1.89
CA TRP A 62 15.67 -3.82 -2.68
C TRP A 62 16.96 -3.01 -2.51
N SER A 63 16.87 -1.68 -2.53
CA SER A 63 17.99 -0.78 -2.26
C SER A 63 18.52 -0.95 -0.83
N ALA A 64 17.64 -1.14 0.16
CA ALA A 64 18.02 -1.34 1.56
C ALA A 64 18.82 -2.64 1.78
N THR A 65 18.59 -3.67 0.97
CA THR A 65 19.26 -4.98 1.08
C THR A 65 20.58 -5.08 0.28
N GLN A 66 21.07 -3.98 -0.33
CA GLN A 66 22.31 -3.96 -1.13
C GLN A 66 23.55 -4.50 -0.43
N SER A 67 23.61 -4.42 0.90
CA SER A 67 24.73 -4.94 1.68
C SER A 67 24.78 -6.47 1.76
N PHE A 68 23.74 -7.20 1.33
CA PHE A 68 23.77 -8.66 1.36
C PHE A 68 24.59 -9.22 0.21
N TYR A 69 25.65 -9.94 0.54
CA TYR A 69 26.55 -10.56 -0.43
C TYR A 69 25.85 -11.60 -1.34
N ALA A 70 24.89 -12.35 -0.80
CA ALA A 70 24.15 -13.36 -1.53
C ALA A 70 22.81 -12.80 -2.03
N THR A 71 22.65 -12.71 -3.36
CA THR A 71 21.43 -12.19 -4.01
C THR A 71 20.16 -12.95 -3.61
N TRP A 72 20.23 -14.27 -3.42
CA TRP A 72 19.06 -15.06 -3.03
C TRP A 72 18.49 -14.64 -1.66
N ARG A 73 19.34 -14.19 -0.73
CA ARG A 73 18.89 -13.67 0.58
C ARG A 73 18.14 -12.34 0.41
N ARG A 74 18.54 -11.52 -0.56
CA ARG A 74 17.87 -10.25 -0.89
C ARG A 74 16.48 -10.50 -1.42
N VAL A 75 16.38 -11.42 -2.39
CA VAL A 75 15.10 -11.85 -2.97
C VAL A 75 14.20 -12.40 -1.86
N ALA A 76 14.71 -13.30 -1.00
CA ALA A 76 13.92 -13.87 0.08
C ALA A 76 13.36 -12.80 1.05
N VAL A 77 14.20 -11.85 1.49
CA VAL A 77 13.78 -10.79 2.42
C VAL A 77 12.75 -9.85 1.77
N VAL A 78 13.01 -9.40 0.54
CA VAL A 78 12.08 -8.50 -0.18
C VAL A 78 10.75 -9.20 -0.46
N SER A 79 10.77 -10.48 -0.86
CA SER A 79 9.54 -11.25 -1.08
C SER A 79 8.72 -11.41 0.20
N VAL A 80 9.36 -11.68 1.34
CA VAL A 80 8.66 -11.76 2.63
C VAL A 80 8.06 -10.40 3.01
N GLU A 81 8.81 -9.31 2.82
CA GLU A 81 8.32 -7.96 3.11
C GLU A 81 7.10 -7.60 2.25
N LEU A 82 7.16 -7.88 0.95
CA LEU A 82 6.05 -7.66 0.03
C LEU A 82 4.82 -8.51 0.38
N ALA A 83 5.02 -9.78 0.74
CA ALA A 83 3.94 -10.67 1.16
C ALA A 83 3.24 -10.13 2.42
N VAL A 84 4.01 -9.71 3.42
CA VAL A 84 3.46 -9.12 4.65
C VAL A 84 2.70 -7.82 4.34
N MET A 85 3.28 -6.93 3.53
CA MET A 85 2.59 -5.70 3.11
C MET A 85 1.28 -5.98 2.39
N PHE A 86 1.25 -6.99 1.50
CA PHE A 86 0.05 -7.39 0.78
C PHE A 86 -1.07 -7.88 1.73
N PHE A 87 -0.75 -8.72 2.72
CA PHE A 87 -1.75 -9.17 3.69
C PHE A 87 -2.29 -8.02 4.54
N ILE A 88 -1.43 -7.09 4.97
CA ILE A 88 -1.87 -5.91 5.71
C ILE A 88 -2.74 -5.00 4.82
N TYR A 89 -2.34 -4.78 3.57
CA TYR A 89 -3.12 -4.04 2.59
C TYR A 89 -4.52 -4.63 2.43
N MET A 90 -4.63 -5.96 2.29
CA MET A 90 -5.91 -6.63 2.15
C MET A 90 -6.79 -6.50 3.40
N ALA A 91 -6.20 -6.67 4.58
CA ALA A 91 -6.91 -6.44 5.84
C ALA A 91 -7.40 -4.99 5.96
N ARG A 92 -6.64 -4.01 5.45
CA ARG A 92 -7.02 -2.59 5.47
C ARG A 92 -8.11 -2.26 4.46
N CYS A 93 -8.07 -2.83 3.26
CA CYS A 93 -9.17 -2.71 2.28
C CYS A 93 -10.47 -3.27 2.86
N LEU A 94 -10.40 -4.46 3.46
CA LEU A 94 -11.57 -5.08 4.09
C LEU A 94 -12.09 -4.24 5.26
N ALA A 95 -11.20 -3.74 6.12
CA ALA A 95 -11.58 -2.87 7.22
C ALA A 95 -12.24 -1.58 6.71
N TYR A 96 -11.74 -0.99 5.62
CA TYR A 96 -12.32 0.19 5.00
C TYR A 96 -13.75 -0.06 4.51
N VAL A 97 -13.97 -1.12 3.73
CA VAL A 97 -15.30 -1.56 3.26
C VAL A 97 -16.26 -1.76 4.44
N ILE A 98 -15.85 -2.52 5.46
CA ILE A 98 -16.69 -2.81 6.63
C ILE A 98 -17.05 -1.53 7.41
N GLN A 99 -16.08 -0.62 7.62
CA GLN A 99 -16.28 0.57 8.44
C GLN A 99 -17.12 1.64 7.74
N THR A 100 -17.05 1.72 6.42
CA THR A 100 -17.71 2.76 5.64
C THR A 100 -19.02 2.31 5.01
N GLY A 101 -19.25 1.00 4.92
CA GLY A 101 -20.41 0.44 4.22
C GLY A 101 -20.32 0.54 2.70
N ILE A 102 -19.15 0.93 2.17
CA ILE A 102 -18.87 0.99 0.73
C ILE A 102 -18.74 -0.45 0.20
N ASP A 103 -19.43 -0.76 -0.89
CA ASP A 103 -19.50 -2.10 -1.49
C ASP A 103 -18.53 -2.31 -2.68
N THR A 104 -17.82 -1.26 -3.10
CA THR A 104 -16.91 -1.24 -4.26
C THR A 104 -15.58 -0.54 -3.94
N LEU A 105 -14.48 -0.98 -4.56
CA LEU A 105 -13.11 -0.43 -4.38
C LEU A 105 -12.50 -0.06 -5.72
#